data_AF-A0A507DZX9-F1
#
_entry.id   AF-A0A507DZX9-F1
#
_cell.length_a   1.000
_cell.length_b   1.000
_cell.length_c   1.000
_cell.angle_alpha   90.00
_cell.angle_beta   90.00
_cell.angle_gamma   90.00
#
_symmetry.space_group_name_H-M   'P 1'
#
loop_
_entity.id
_entity.type
_entity.pdbx_description
1 polymer ?
#
loop_
_entity_poly.entity_id
_entity_poly.type
_entity_poly.pdbx_seq_one_letter_code
_entity_poly.pdbx_strand_id
1 'polypeptide(L)'
;MSAAPRPPASDASSPTSQGPPTVLVIGAGLIGSYLAAHLSHRPDLCTTHIVARPRVVEAIKKVGSLSATSQAAPTTPVSIPVASLSLHDSLEAYRSSPAGANPPTYIIVTVKRGAAGSVYDDLKEMGTAWSATSAVVPFMNGVGAAEQARDALPQWTIMEGMWPFNVIESSEQHYSQASGGDVYVDETEKGIALAKLLTQAGIATKTSPNMEGILYGKLLINLHNAISALTGLPIQQELATRAARKIWAGCITEALDIYRANGINPVSFLPYGIPYTVLPTILALPNFLFFPIATKMLSIDPRATSSMYEDLRHKRTTEIDYIQGQVVRLGKENGLHAPICERIVALVKEEERKAEGVGHLTADNILDALELI
;
A
#
# COMPACT_ATOMS: atom_id res chain seq x y z
N MET A 1 -5.57 -1.64 -69.98
CA MET A 1 -5.39 -2.99 -69.41
C MET A 1 -5.12 -2.83 -67.93
N SER A 2 -6.05 -3.28 -67.10
CA SER A 2 -6.10 -3.10 -65.65
C SER A 2 -5.09 -4.01 -64.95
N ALA A 3 -4.23 -3.45 -64.10
CA ALA A 3 -3.34 -4.22 -63.24
C ALA A 3 -4.09 -4.63 -61.96
N ALA A 4 -4.21 -5.93 -61.73
CA ALA A 4 -4.90 -6.49 -60.58
C ALA A 4 -4.15 -6.18 -59.26
N PRO A 5 -4.86 -5.92 -58.14
CA PRO A 5 -4.23 -5.70 -56.85
C PRO A 5 -3.72 -7.01 -56.24
N ARG A 6 -2.51 -6.96 -55.63
CA ARG A 6 -1.95 -8.03 -54.81
C ARG A 6 -2.87 -8.32 -53.60
N PRO A 7 -3.00 -9.59 -53.17
CA PRO A 7 -3.71 -9.91 -51.94
C PRO A 7 -2.93 -9.38 -50.73
N PRO A 8 -3.61 -9.01 -49.63
CA PRO A 8 -2.94 -8.61 -48.40
C PRO A 8 -2.18 -9.80 -47.82
N ALA A 9 -0.97 -9.52 -47.32
CA ALA A 9 -0.18 -10.45 -46.55
C ALA A 9 -0.98 -10.90 -45.32
N SER A 10 -1.05 -12.22 -45.11
CA SER A 10 -1.62 -12.81 -43.91
C SER A 10 -0.78 -12.37 -42.71
N ASP A 11 -1.35 -11.52 -41.88
CA ASP A 11 -0.73 -11.07 -40.65
C ASP A 11 -0.49 -12.25 -39.71
N ALA A 12 0.64 -12.14 -39.04
CA ALA A 12 1.28 -13.12 -38.22
C ALA A 12 0.43 -13.53 -37.00
N SER A 13 0.50 -14.83 -36.70
CA SER A 13 0.46 -15.43 -35.36
C SER A 13 -0.40 -14.72 -34.31
N SER A 14 -1.63 -15.23 -34.14
CA SER A 14 -2.34 -15.18 -32.86
C SER A 14 -1.42 -15.67 -31.72
N PRO A 15 -1.23 -14.91 -30.63
CA PRO A 15 -0.51 -15.44 -29.49
C PRO A 15 -1.32 -16.57 -28.85
N THR A 16 -0.58 -17.60 -28.51
CA THR A 16 -0.97 -18.91 -28.01
C THR A 16 -1.93 -18.85 -26.82
N SER A 17 -2.83 -19.84 -26.75
CA SER A 17 -3.77 -20.09 -25.66
C SER A 17 -3.04 -20.48 -24.36
N GLN A 18 -2.40 -19.52 -23.71
CA GLN A 18 -2.00 -19.68 -22.31
C GLN A 18 -3.23 -19.46 -21.44
N GLY A 19 -3.45 -20.36 -20.48
CA GLY A 19 -4.54 -20.23 -19.51
C GLY A 19 -4.47 -18.92 -18.71
N PRO A 20 -5.46 -18.66 -17.85
CA PRO A 20 -5.48 -17.43 -17.06
C PRO A 20 -4.19 -17.28 -16.24
N PRO A 21 -3.65 -16.05 -16.08
CA PRO A 21 -2.41 -15.82 -15.35
C PRO A 21 -2.49 -16.35 -13.92
N THR A 22 -1.35 -16.79 -13.39
CA THR A 22 -1.27 -17.23 -11.99
C THR A 22 -0.80 -16.06 -11.12
N VAL A 23 -1.53 -15.77 -10.05
CA VAL A 23 -1.21 -14.73 -9.06
C VAL A 23 -0.91 -15.38 -7.72
N LEU A 24 0.31 -15.18 -7.22
CA LEU A 24 0.75 -15.62 -5.89
C LEU A 24 0.72 -14.42 -4.93
N VAL A 25 -0.19 -14.43 -3.95
CA VAL A 25 -0.28 -13.41 -2.91
C VAL A 25 0.52 -13.87 -1.69
N ILE A 26 1.62 -13.18 -1.38
CA ILE A 26 2.46 -13.46 -0.21
C ILE A 26 2.12 -12.47 0.91
N GLY A 27 1.66 -13.03 2.03
CA GLY A 27 1.10 -12.30 3.16
C GLY A 27 -0.42 -12.21 3.06
N ALA A 28 -1.14 -12.80 4.01
CA ALA A 28 -2.59 -12.66 4.17
C ALA A 28 -2.91 -11.83 5.42
N GLY A 29 -2.36 -10.61 5.47
CA GLY A 29 -2.83 -9.58 6.38
C GLY A 29 -4.07 -8.89 5.81
N LEU A 30 -4.41 -7.70 6.30
CA LEU A 30 -5.60 -6.96 5.84
C LEU A 30 -5.62 -6.77 4.30
N ILE A 31 -4.55 -6.21 3.74
CA ILE A 31 -4.43 -5.96 2.29
C ILE A 31 -4.41 -7.27 1.50
N GLY A 32 -3.54 -8.20 1.88
CA GLY A 32 -3.38 -9.47 1.17
C GLY A 32 -4.64 -10.32 1.17
N SER A 33 -5.34 -10.41 2.28
CA SER A 33 -6.61 -11.14 2.39
C SER A 33 -7.73 -10.50 1.56
N TYR A 34 -7.83 -9.16 1.57
CA TYR A 34 -8.78 -8.43 0.72
C TYR A 34 -8.49 -8.67 -0.77
N LEU A 35 -7.23 -8.49 -1.18
CA LEU A 35 -6.79 -8.74 -2.56
C LEU A 35 -7.06 -10.18 -2.99
N ALA A 36 -6.69 -11.14 -2.14
CA ALA A 36 -6.87 -12.55 -2.43
C ALA A 36 -8.35 -12.94 -2.56
N ALA A 37 -9.25 -12.40 -1.72
CA ALA A 37 -10.67 -12.67 -1.86
C ALA A 37 -11.21 -12.20 -3.22
N HIS A 38 -10.89 -10.96 -3.62
CA HIS A 38 -11.31 -10.41 -4.91
C HIS A 38 -10.81 -11.24 -6.11
N LEU A 39 -9.55 -11.67 -6.08
CA LEU A 39 -8.97 -12.48 -7.15
C LEU A 39 -9.53 -13.92 -7.14
N SER A 40 -9.62 -14.56 -5.98
CA SER A 40 -10.16 -15.92 -5.84
C SER A 40 -11.65 -16.02 -6.20
N HIS A 41 -12.41 -14.93 -6.13
CA HIS A 41 -13.79 -14.89 -6.60
C HIS A 41 -13.91 -14.91 -8.13
N ARG A 42 -12.82 -14.68 -8.86
CA ARG A 42 -12.76 -14.59 -10.33
C ARG A 42 -11.78 -15.59 -10.94
N PRO A 43 -12.02 -16.91 -10.77
CA PRO A 43 -11.16 -17.95 -11.36
C PRO A 43 -11.17 -17.95 -12.90
N ASP A 44 -12.13 -17.25 -13.52
CA ASP A 44 -12.17 -16.98 -14.96
C ASP A 44 -11.07 -15.99 -15.42
N LEU A 45 -10.56 -15.16 -14.51
CA LEU A 45 -9.55 -14.15 -14.79
C LEU A 45 -8.14 -14.59 -14.42
N CYS A 46 -7.96 -15.27 -13.28
CA CYS A 46 -6.67 -15.73 -12.81
C CYS A 46 -6.77 -16.94 -11.88
N THR A 47 -5.69 -17.72 -11.81
CA THR A 47 -5.50 -18.71 -10.73
C THR A 47 -4.82 -18.02 -9.55
N THR A 48 -5.45 -18.04 -8.38
CA THR A 48 -4.94 -17.35 -7.18
C THR A 48 -4.43 -18.32 -6.14
N HIS A 49 -3.20 -18.11 -5.67
CA HIS A 49 -2.59 -18.83 -4.56
C HIS A 49 -2.22 -17.86 -3.44
N ILE A 50 -2.41 -18.29 -2.20
CA ILE A 50 -2.19 -17.47 -1.01
C ILE A 50 -1.12 -18.16 -0.16
N VAL A 51 -0.01 -17.47 0.07
CA VAL A 51 1.04 -17.88 1.02
C VAL A 51 0.91 -17.04 2.27
N ALA A 52 0.61 -17.67 3.40
CA ALA A 52 0.42 -16.99 4.68
C ALA A 52 0.98 -17.83 5.83
N ARG A 53 1.28 -17.20 6.97
CA ARG A 53 1.75 -17.94 8.15
C ARG A 53 0.74 -19.01 8.57
N PRO A 54 1.17 -20.16 9.14
CA PRO A 54 0.27 -21.25 9.53
C PRO A 54 -0.95 -20.80 10.34
N ARG A 55 -0.74 -19.90 11.32
CA ARG A 55 -1.83 -19.35 12.15
C ARG A 55 -2.95 -18.68 11.34
N VAL A 56 -2.62 -18.03 10.22
CA VAL A 56 -3.59 -17.33 9.36
C VAL A 56 -4.31 -18.33 8.47
N VAL A 57 -3.58 -19.29 7.90
CA VAL A 57 -4.18 -20.40 7.14
C VAL A 57 -5.19 -21.17 7.99
N GLU A 58 -4.84 -21.51 9.23
CA GLU A 58 -5.74 -22.20 10.15
C GLU A 58 -6.93 -21.33 10.58
N ALA A 59 -6.74 -20.00 10.73
CA ALA A 59 -7.86 -19.09 10.99
C ALA A 59 -8.87 -19.07 9.82
N ILE A 60 -8.39 -19.02 8.57
CA ILE A 60 -9.24 -19.10 7.37
C ILE A 60 -9.97 -20.43 7.31
N LYS A 61 -9.27 -21.55 7.55
CA LYS A 61 -9.89 -22.88 7.59
C LYS A 61 -10.95 -23.02 8.68
N LYS A 62 -10.70 -22.46 9.85
CA LYS A 62 -11.63 -22.49 10.99
C LYS A 62 -12.93 -21.73 10.69
N VAL A 63 -12.83 -20.55 10.08
CA VAL A 63 -14.02 -19.78 9.66
C VAL A 63 -14.71 -20.44 8.46
N GLY A 64 -13.94 -21.11 7.59
CA GLY A 64 -14.45 -21.84 6.44
C GLY A 64 -14.66 -20.99 5.18
N SER A 65 -14.36 -19.69 5.25
CA SER A 65 -14.45 -18.77 4.11
C SER A 65 -13.49 -17.59 4.22
N LEU A 66 -13.17 -16.99 3.08
CA LEU A 66 -12.53 -15.68 2.98
C LEU A 66 -13.46 -14.73 2.24
N SER A 67 -13.74 -13.56 2.82
CA SER A 67 -14.69 -12.61 2.25
C SER A 67 -14.11 -11.20 2.16
N ALA A 68 -14.56 -10.44 1.15
CA ALA A 68 -14.20 -9.03 1.02
C ALA A 68 -15.38 -8.16 0.58
N THR A 69 -15.33 -6.87 0.90
CA THR A 69 -16.32 -5.88 0.45
C THR A 69 -15.61 -4.60 0.03
N SER A 70 -15.77 -4.23 -1.23
CA SER A 70 -15.29 -2.95 -1.77
C SER A 70 -16.28 -1.83 -1.47
N GLN A 71 -15.81 -0.58 -1.52
CA GLN A 71 -16.71 0.59 -1.51
C GLN A 71 -17.32 0.88 -2.88
N ALA A 72 -16.75 0.34 -3.95
CA ALA A 72 -17.25 0.53 -5.30
C ALA A 72 -18.58 -0.22 -5.50
N ALA A 73 -19.60 0.47 -6.01
CA ALA A 73 -20.88 -0.17 -6.32
C ALA A 73 -20.74 -1.16 -7.51
N PRO A 74 -21.38 -2.35 -7.47
CA PRO A 74 -22.21 -2.86 -6.38
C PRO A 74 -21.37 -3.34 -5.19
N THR A 75 -21.74 -2.92 -3.98
CA THR A 75 -21.06 -3.26 -2.71
C THR A 75 -21.34 -4.69 -2.23
N THR A 76 -21.67 -5.60 -3.16
CA THR A 76 -21.99 -6.98 -2.80
C THR A 76 -20.70 -7.64 -2.31
N PRO A 77 -20.68 -8.18 -1.07
CA PRO A 77 -19.51 -8.89 -0.59
C PRO A 77 -19.18 -10.07 -1.50
N VAL A 78 -17.90 -10.25 -1.81
CA VAL A 78 -17.41 -11.51 -2.37
C VAL A 78 -17.11 -12.45 -1.20
N SER A 79 -17.50 -13.72 -1.34
CA SER A 79 -17.22 -14.74 -0.34
C SER A 79 -16.81 -16.03 -1.03
N ILE A 80 -15.70 -16.60 -0.58
CA ILE A 80 -15.06 -17.75 -1.20
C ILE A 80 -14.96 -18.83 -0.14
N PRO A 81 -15.60 -19.99 -0.34
CA PRO A 81 -15.48 -21.09 0.61
C PRO A 81 -14.04 -21.61 0.61
N VAL A 82 -13.55 -22.03 1.78
CA VAL A 82 -12.16 -22.46 1.93
C VAL A 82 -11.77 -23.61 0.98
N ALA A 83 -12.72 -24.47 0.61
CA ALA A 83 -12.51 -25.54 -0.35
C ALA A 83 -12.18 -25.06 -1.77
N SER A 84 -12.47 -23.80 -2.09
CA SER A 84 -12.14 -23.14 -3.37
C SER A 84 -10.90 -22.26 -3.27
N LEU A 85 -10.26 -22.17 -2.10
CA LEU A 85 -9.02 -21.41 -1.91
C LEU A 85 -7.80 -22.31 -2.05
N SER A 86 -6.77 -21.79 -2.70
CA SER A 86 -5.45 -22.42 -2.73
C SER A 86 -4.54 -21.80 -1.67
N LEU A 87 -4.58 -22.36 -0.46
CA LEU A 87 -3.84 -21.88 0.71
C LEU A 87 -2.55 -22.67 0.92
N HIS A 88 -1.46 -21.96 1.18
CA HIS A 88 -0.13 -22.49 1.47
C HIS A 88 0.43 -21.81 2.71
N ASP A 89 1.05 -22.58 3.61
CA ASP A 89 1.58 -22.06 4.87
C ASP A 89 3.02 -21.52 4.77
N SER A 90 3.69 -21.77 3.64
CA SER A 90 5.01 -21.25 3.26
C SER A 90 5.18 -21.21 1.74
N LEU A 91 6.22 -20.49 1.29
CA LEU A 91 6.57 -20.48 -0.14
C LEU A 91 7.12 -21.84 -0.59
N GLU A 92 7.81 -22.56 0.29
CA GLU A 92 8.25 -23.94 0.06
C GLU A 92 7.07 -24.90 -0.14
N ALA A 93 6.01 -24.78 0.67
CA ALA A 93 4.80 -25.58 0.52
C ALA A 93 4.12 -25.31 -0.84
N TYR A 94 4.05 -24.03 -1.25
CA TYR A 94 3.59 -23.69 -2.60
C TYR A 94 4.46 -24.31 -3.68
N ARG A 95 5.80 -24.19 -3.58
CA ARG A 95 6.76 -24.71 -4.56
C ARG A 95 6.64 -26.22 -4.72
N SER A 96 6.46 -26.95 -3.62
CA SER A 96 6.30 -28.41 -3.61
C SER A 96 4.92 -28.87 -4.06
N SER A 97 3.95 -27.97 -4.20
CA SER A 97 2.62 -28.29 -4.72
C SER A 97 2.63 -28.47 -6.25
N PRO A 98 1.64 -29.16 -6.84
CA PRO A 98 1.53 -29.26 -8.30
C PRO A 98 1.49 -27.91 -9.03
N ALA A 99 0.96 -26.86 -8.38
CA ALA A 99 0.92 -25.51 -8.93
C ALA A 99 2.32 -24.84 -8.93
N GLY A 100 3.16 -25.16 -7.94
CA GLY A 100 4.51 -24.63 -7.82
C GLY A 100 5.50 -25.12 -8.89
N ALA A 101 5.10 -26.12 -9.69
CA ALA A 101 5.87 -26.58 -10.85
C ALA A 101 6.00 -25.52 -11.94
N ASN A 102 5.03 -24.60 -12.03
CA ASN A 102 5.06 -23.48 -12.98
C ASN A 102 5.23 -22.15 -12.23
N PRO A 103 6.11 -21.25 -12.70
CA PRO A 103 6.23 -19.92 -12.12
C PRO A 103 4.91 -19.14 -12.16
N PRO A 104 4.55 -18.41 -11.09
CA PRO A 104 3.43 -17.48 -11.14
C PRO A 104 3.73 -16.31 -12.09
N THR A 105 2.69 -15.76 -12.73
CA THR A 105 2.83 -14.55 -13.55
C THR A 105 3.13 -13.32 -12.69
N TYR A 106 2.41 -13.19 -11.57
CA TYR A 106 2.57 -12.10 -10.60
C TYR A 106 2.80 -12.66 -9.20
N ILE A 107 3.76 -12.10 -8.48
CA ILE A 107 4.02 -12.34 -7.06
C ILE A 107 3.76 -11.04 -6.32
N ILE A 108 2.63 -10.97 -5.63
CA ILE A 108 2.19 -9.77 -4.94
C ILE A 108 2.56 -9.89 -3.47
N VAL A 109 3.43 -9.00 -2.99
CA VAL A 109 3.96 -9.04 -1.62
C VAL A 109 3.25 -7.98 -0.77
N THR A 110 2.53 -8.41 0.27
CA THR A 110 1.72 -7.54 1.15
C THR A 110 2.05 -7.71 2.64
N VAL A 111 3.22 -8.26 2.94
CA VAL A 111 3.73 -8.35 4.32
C VAL A 111 4.12 -6.96 4.84
N LYS A 112 4.29 -6.81 6.17
CA LYS A 112 4.89 -5.58 6.72
C LYS A 112 6.32 -5.41 6.22
N ARG A 113 6.76 -4.16 6.07
CA ARG A 113 8.11 -3.80 5.56
C ARG A 113 9.25 -4.56 6.28
N GLY A 114 9.19 -4.69 7.61
CA GLY A 114 10.20 -5.40 8.40
C GLY A 114 10.30 -6.92 8.14
N ALA A 115 9.29 -7.53 7.50
CA ALA A 115 9.28 -8.95 7.15
C ALA A 115 9.57 -9.20 5.66
N ALA A 116 9.81 -8.16 4.87
CA ALA A 116 10.03 -8.30 3.43
C ALA A 116 11.33 -9.03 3.09
N GLY A 117 12.38 -8.84 3.90
CA GLY A 117 13.70 -9.45 3.68
C GLY A 117 13.63 -10.99 3.57
N SER A 118 12.98 -11.65 4.53
CA SER A 118 12.84 -13.11 4.50
C SER A 118 12.03 -13.60 3.30
N VAL A 119 11.01 -12.85 2.86
CA VAL A 119 10.26 -13.18 1.66
C VAL A 119 11.14 -13.11 0.42
N TYR A 120 12.02 -12.11 0.33
CA TYR A 120 12.96 -11.99 -0.80
C TYR A 120 14.03 -13.06 -0.75
N ASP A 121 14.50 -13.47 0.43
CA ASP A 121 15.41 -14.60 0.57
C ASP A 121 14.76 -15.91 0.09
N ASP A 122 13.53 -16.19 0.51
CA ASP A 122 12.77 -17.35 0.02
C ASP A 122 12.56 -17.31 -1.51
N LEU A 123 12.31 -16.13 -2.08
CA LEU A 123 12.14 -15.97 -3.53
C LEU A 123 13.44 -16.23 -4.29
N LYS A 124 14.62 -15.84 -3.77
CA LYS A 124 15.91 -16.15 -4.41
C LYS A 124 16.07 -17.66 -4.63
N GLU A 125 15.62 -18.47 -3.68
CA GLU A 125 15.73 -19.94 -3.72
C GLU A 125 14.84 -20.58 -4.78
N MET A 126 13.83 -19.86 -5.31
CA MET A 126 12.94 -20.37 -6.37
C MET A 126 13.65 -20.53 -7.73
N GLY A 127 14.77 -19.85 -7.93
CA GLY A 127 15.64 -20.03 -9.08
C GLY A 127 15.21 -19.28 -10.36
N THR A 128 15.98 -19.50 -11.43
CA THR A 128 15.96 -18.68 -12.64
C THR A 128 14.70 -18.83 -13.49
N ALA A 129 14.03 -19.99 -13.43
CA ALA A 129 12.77 -20.20 -14.14
C ALA A 129 11.69 -19.21 -13.68
N TRP A 130 11.66 -18.93 -12.37
CA TRP A 130 10.74 -17.96 -11.80
C TRP A 130 11.16 -16.53 -12.10
N SER A 131 12.42 -16.19 -11.89
CA SER A 131 12.91 -14.82 -12.11
C SER A 131 12.75 -14.35 -13.56
N ALA A 132 12.82 -15.28 -14.53
CA ALA A 132 12.67 -14.98 -15.96
C ALA A 132 11.21 -14.66 -16.38
N THR A 133 10.21 -15.05 -15.58
CA THR A 133 8.81 -15.03 -15.99
C THR A 133 7.94 -14.20 -15.05
N SER A 134 8.13 -14.33 -13.74
CA SER A 134 7.36 -13.64 -12.71
C SER A 134 7.69 -12.15 -12.64
N ALA A 135 6.68 -11.34 -12.32
CA ALA A 135 6.88 -9.98 -11.81
C ALA A 135 6.53 -9.92 -10.33
N VAL A 136 7.45 -9.37 -9.52
CA VAL A 136 7.24 -9.12 -8.09
C VAL A 136 6.68 -7.71 -7.91
N VAL A 137 5.56 -7.59 -7.20
CA VAL A 137 4.85 -6.33 -6.96
C VAL A 137 4.68 -6.12 -5.46
N PRO A 138 5.54 -5.32 -4.82
CA PRO A 138 5.39 -4.99 -3.41
C PRO A 138 4.27 -3.95 -3.21
N PHE A 139 3.16 -4.34 -2.57
CA PHE A 139 2.12 -3.42 -2.08
C PHE A 139 2.29 -3.20 -0.58
N MET A 140 3.37 -2.51 -0.21
CA MET A 140 3.69 -2.16 1.18
C MET A 140 3.63 -0.64 1.38
N ASN A 141 3.44 -0.20 2.62
CA ASN A 141 3.48 1.24 2.94
C ASN A 141 4.90 1.82 2.83
N GLY A 142 4.95 3.13 2.62
CA GLY A 142 6.20 3.89 2.52
C GLY A 142 6.79 3.87 1.11
N VAL A 143 8.02 4.38 1.00
CA VAL A 143 8.78 4.40 -0.25
C VAL A 143 9.96 3.41 -0.15
N GLY A 144 10.51 3.00 -1.29
CA GLY A 144 11.67 2.11 -1.35
C GLY A 144 11.34 0.63 -1.17
N ALA A 145 10.08 0.23 -1.32
CA ALA A 145 9.69 -1.17 -1.30
C ALA A 145 10.17 -1.95 -2.53
N ALA A 146 9.98 -1.36 -3.71
CA ALA A 146 10.51 -1.91 -4.94
C ALA A 146 12.03 -1.81 -5.01
N GLU A 147 12.64 -0.75 -4.46
CA GLU A 147 14.11 -0.63 -4.36
C GLU A 147 14.70 -1.76 -3.51
N GLN A 148 14.18 -1.99 -2.30
CA GLN A 148 14.60 -3.11 -1.47
C GLN A 148 14.46 -4.46 -2.18
N ALA A 149 13.38 -4.63 -2.95
CA ALA A 149 13.17 -5.83 -3.74
C ALA A 149 14.19 -5.95 -4.88
N ARG A 150 14.53 -4.85 -5.59
CA ARG A 150 15.55 -4.83 -6.65
C ARG A 150 16.92 -5.18 -6.12
N ASP A 151 17.30 -4.64 -4.95
CA ASP A 151 18.58 -4.95 -4.30
C ASP A 151 18.67 -6.43 -3.91
N ALA A 152 17.59 -6.99 -3.38
CA ALA A 152 17.53 -8.39 -3.00
C ALA A 152 17.40 -9.34 -4.20
N LEU A 153 16.71 -8.93 -5.26
CA LEU A 153 16.32 -9.78 -6.40
C LEU A 153 16.77 -9.15 -7.74
N PRO A 154 18.08 -8.95 -7.98
CA PRO A 154 18.57 -8.17 -9.12
C PRO A 154 18.27 -8.80 -10.49
N GLN A 155 17.96 -10.09 -10.54
CA GLN A 155 17.60 -10.82 -11.77
C GLN A 155 16.08 -10.93 -11.99
N TRP A 156 15.27 -10.37 -11.10
CA TRP A 156 13.82 -10.45 -11.16
C TRP A 156 13.22 -9.19 -11.79
N THR A 157 12.08 -9.35 -12.44
CA THR A 157 11.26 -8.20 -12.80
C THR A 157 10.58 -7.67 -11.54
N ILE A 158 10.98 -6.48 -11.09
CA ILE A 158 10.36 -5.81 -9.95
C ILE A 158 9.53 -4.64 -10.45
N MET A 159 8.25 -4.61 -10.07
CA MET A 159 7.35 -3.50 -10.34
C MET A 159 7.09 -2.70 -9.07
N GLU A 160 6.76 -1.43 -9.23
CA GLU A 160 6.26 -0.57 -8.17
C GLU A 160 4.75 -0.71 -8.03
N GLY A 161 4.29 -0.74 -6.78
CA GLY A 161 2.88 -0.82 -6.43
C GLY A 161 2.54 0.13 -5.29
N MET A 162 1.40 0.79 -5.39
CA MET A 162 0.87 1.67 -4.34
C MET A 162 -0.55 1.27 -3.98
N TRP A 163 -0.78 1.01 -2.69
CA TRP A 163 -2.10 0.68 -2.15
C TRP A 163 -2.72 1.90 -1.42
N PRO A 164 -3.82 2.50 -1.90
CA PRO A 164 -4.22 3.85 -1.50
C PRO A 164 -5.10 3.89 -0.25
N PHE A 165 -5.82 2.81 0.05
CA PHE A 165 -6.92 2.82 1.01
C PHE A 165 -6.69 1.89 2.19
N ASN A 166 -7.37 2.19 3.29
CA ASN A 166 -7.36 1.33 4.46
C ASN A 166 -8.31 0.14 4.25
N VAL A 167 -7.88 -1.02 4.72
CA VAL A 167 -8.70 -2.24 4.78
C VAL A 167 -8.84 -2.61 6.25
N ILE A 168 -10.07 -2.86 6.69
CA ILE A 168 -10.36 -3.33 8.05
C ILE A 168 -10.90 -4.76 7.99
N GLU A 169 -10.71 -5.53 9.05
CA GLU A 169 -11.42 -6.78 9.25
C GLU A 169 -12.74 -6.48 9.97
N SER A 170 -13.86 -6.50 9.25
CA SER A 170 -15.18 -6.12 9.78
C SER A 170 -15.87 -7.26 10.54
N SER A 171 -15.51 -8.50 10.23
CA SER A 171 -15.77 -9.71 11.01
C SER A 171 -14.68 -10.75 10.69
N GLU A 172 -14.60 -11.85 11.42
CA GLU A 172 -13.53 -12.85 11.24
C GLU A 172 -13.42 -13.28 9.76
N GLN A 173 -12.25 -13.03 9.15
CA GLN A 173 -11.96 -13.31 7.74
C GLN A 173 -12.84 -12.58 6.71
N HIS A 174 -13.49 -11.48 7.13
CA HIS A 174 -14.20 -10.55 6.25
C HIS A 174 -13.48 -9.21 6.22
N TYR A 175 -12.94 -8.84 5.06
CA TYR A 175 -12.13 -7.63 4.91
C TYR A 175 -12.87 -6.57 4.10
N SER A 176 -13.00 -5.36 4.65
CA SER A 176 -13.77 -4.28 4.05
C SER A 176 -12.88 -3.08 3.73
N GLN A 177 -13.05 -2.51 2.54
CA GLN A 177 -12.45 -1.24 2.17
C GLN A 177 -13.05 -0.11 3.04
N ALA A 178 -12.23 0.55 3.85
CA ALA A 178 -12.65 1.59 4.77
C ALA A 178 -12.47 3.01 4.21
N SER A 179 -11.67 3.19 3.16
CA SER A 179 -11.48 4.49 2.49
C SER A 179 -11.41 4.35 0.97
N GLY A 180 -11.58 5.47 0.25
CA GLY A 180 -11.50 5.50 -1.22
C GLY A 180 -10.07 5.61 -1.76
N GLY A 181 -9.94 5.51 -3.08
CA GLY A 181 -8.69 5.64 -3.83
C GLY A 181 -8.48 4.49 -4.81
N ASP A 182 -7.63 4.70 -5.81
CA ASP A 182 -7.27 3.69 -6.81
C ASP A 182 -5.88 3.12 -6.52
N VAL A 183 -5.71 1.81 -6.69
CA VAL A 183 -4.37 1.18 -6.67
C VAL A 183 -3.58 1.69 -7.86
N TYR A 184 -2.28 1.90 -7.68
CA TYR A 184 -1.39 2.25 -8.78
C TYR A 184 -0.28 1.23 -8.95
N VAL A 185 0.06 0.93 -10.20
CA VAL A 185 1.21 0.12 -10.60
C VAL A 185 1.95 0.78 -11.76
N ASP A 186 3.16 0.32 -12.08
CA ASP A 186 3.93 0.85 -13.22
C ASP A 186 3.15 0.81 -14.54
N GLU A 187 3.39 1.77 -15.41
CA GLU A 187 2.90 1.76 -16.80
C GLU A 187 3.81 0.96 -17.72
N THR A 188 3.91 -0.35 -17.46
CA THR A 188 4.55 -1.34 -18.34
C THR A 188 3.50 -2.27 -18.94
N GLU A 189 3.87 -3.11 -19.91
CA GLU A 189 2.94 -4.13 -20.46
C GLU A 189 2.36 -5.03 -19.35
N LYS A 190 3.22 -5.52 -18.45
CA LYS A 190 2.79 -6.29 -17.26
C LYS A 190 1.97 -5.44 -16.29
N GLY A 191 2.31 -4.18 -16.10
CA GLY A 191 1.53 -3.26 -15.25
C GLY A 191 0.14 -2.96 -15.78
N ILE A 192 -0.01 -2.72 -17.08
CA ILE A 192 -1.31 -2.53 -17.74
C ILE A 192 -2.15 -3.81 -17.63
N ALA A 193 -1.55 -4.98 -17.86
CA ALA A 193 -2.24 -6.27 -17.71
C ALA A 193 -2.68 -6.52 -16.27
N LEU A 194 -1.83 -6.23 -15.28
CA LEU A 194 -2.17 -6.34 -13.86
C LEU A 194 -3.26 -5.36 -13.45
N ALA A 195 -3.17 -4.09 -13.87
CA ALA A 195 -4.19 -3.08 -13.57
C ALA A 195 -5.56 -3.49 -14.12
N LYS A 196 -5.60 -4.03 -15.35
CA LYS A 196 -6.82 -4.59 -15.94
C LYS A 196 -7.35 -5.77 -15.13
N LEU A 197 -6.49 -6.72 -14.76
CA LEU A 197 -6.86 -7.88 -13.96
C LEU A 197 -7.47 -7.46 -12.62
N LEU A 198 -6.78 -6.61 -11.85
CA LEU A 198 -7.26 -6.14 -10.54
C LEU A 198 -8.58 -5.37 -10.67
N THR A 199 -8.70 -4.50 -11.68
CA THR A 199 -9.94 -3.75 -11.93
C THR A 199 -11.11 -4.68 -12.26
N GLN A 200 -10.90 -5.69 -13.10
CA GLN A 200 -11.92 -6.68 -13.42
C GLN A 200 -12.28 -7.57 -12.21
N ALA A 201 -11.36 -7.77 -11.28
CA ALA A 201 -11.60 -8.45 -10.00
C ALA A 201 -12.30 -7.54 -8.95
N GLY A 202 -12.59 -6.28 -9.28
CA GLY A 202 -13.31 -5.34 -8.41
C GLY A 202 -12.41 -4.42 -7.59
N ILE A 203 -11.12 -4.32 -7.91
CA ILE A 203 -10.15 -3.42 -7.26
C ILE A 203 -9.72 -2.37 -8.27
N ALA A 204 -10.30 -1.17 -8.19
CA ALA A 204 -9.97 -0.06 -9.09
C ALA A 204 -8.45 0.20 -9.10
N THR A 205 -7.83 -0.03 -10.26
CA THR A 205 -6.38 0.03 -10.42
C THR A 205 -6.02 0.82 -11.68
N LYS A 206 -5.04 1.72 -11.54
CA LYS A 206 -4.49 2.56 -12.60
C LYS A 206 -3.02 2.24 -12.80
N THR A 207 -2.51 2.58 -13.98
CA THR A 207 -1.07 2.64 -14.23
C THR A 207 -0.55 4.07 -14.07
N SER A 208 0.73 4.23 -13.78
CA SER A 208 1.40 5.52 -13.83
C SER A 208 2.81 5.40 -14.43
N PRO A 209 3.24 6.37 -15.25
CA PRO A 209 4.62 6.43 -15.71
C PRO A 209 5.53 7.10 -14.66
N ASN A 210 4.96 7.68 -13.61
CA ASN A 210 5.68 8.36 -12.52
C ASN A 210 5.28 7.76 -11.17
N MET A 211 5.66 6.49 -10.96
CA MET A 211 5.39 5.80 -9.69
C MET A 211 6.13 6.43 -8.50
N GLU A 212 7.31 7.02 -8.72
CA GLU A 212 8.02 7.80 -7.69
C GLU A 212 7.13 8.93 -7.14
N GLY A 213 6.57 9.75 -8.02
CA GLY A 213 5.66 10.84 -7.64
C GLY A 213 4.39 10.32 -6.95
N ILE A 214 3.84 9.19 -7.39
CA ILE A 214 2.68 8.53 -6.75
C ILE A 214 3.02 8.11 -5.31
N LEU A 215 4.14 7.43 -5.10
CA LEU A 215 4.57 6.92 -3.80
C LEU A 215 4.90 8.05 -2.83
N TYR A 216 5.69 9.05 -3.26
CA TYR A 216 6.02 10.21 -2.42
C TYR A 216 4.80 11.11 -2.16
N GLY A 217 3.87 11.21 -3.11
CA GLY A 217 2.61 11.89 -2.91
C GLY A 217 1.73 11.22 -1.84
N LYS A 218 1.67 9.88 -1.84
CA LYS A 218 0.99 9.13 -0.78
C LYS A 218 1.71 9.26 0.55
N LEU A 219 3.05 9.28 0.54
CA LEU A 219 3.83 9.41 1.75
C LEU A 219 3.47 10.70 2.51
N LEU A 220 3.30 11.83 1.80
CA LEU A 220 2.87 13.11 2.40
C LEU A 220 1.53 13.01 3.14
N ILE A 221 0.58 12.26 2.58
CA ILE A 221 -0.68 11.97 3.27
C ILE A 221 -0.40 11.14 4.52
N ASN A 222 0.33 10.03 4.39
CA ASN A 222 0.65 9.12 5.49
C ASN A 222 1.44 9.77 6.65
N LEU A 223 2.03 10.96 6.49
CA LEU A 223 2.72 11.66 7.59
C LEU A 223 1.78 11.98 8.77
N HIS A 224 0.46 12.04 8.56
CA HIS A 224 -0.50 12.19 9.67
C HIS A 224 -0.59 10.94 10.55
N ASN A 225 -0.22 9.76 10.05
CA ASN A 225 -0.44 8.48 10.74
C ASN A 225 0.21 8.44 12.14
N ALA A 226 1.42 8.97 12.26
CA ALA A 226 2.15 9.05 13.52
C ALA A 226 1.50 10.01 14.51
N ILE A 227 0.92 11.11 14.01
CA ILE A 227 0.23 12.10 14.84
C ILE A 227 -1.04 11.46 15.42
N SER A 228 -1.84 10.78 14.59
CA SER A 228 -2.99 10.00 15.06
C SER A 228 -2.58 8.96 16.11
N ALA A 229 -1.48 8.23 15.89
CA ALA A 229 -1.00 7.19 16.80
C ALA A 229 -0.54 7.76 18.16
N LEU A 230 0.27 8.83 18.15
CA LEU A 230 0.77 9.49 19.36
C LEU A 230 -0.37 10.14 20.17
N THR A 231 -1.29 10.80 19.47
CA THR A 231 -2.39 11.55 20.11
C THR A 231 -3.60 10.71 20.46
N GLY A 232 -3.69 9.50 19.89
CA GLY A 232 -4.86 8.65 20.05
C GLY A 232 -6.13 9.19 19.38
N LEU A 233 -6.00 10.23 18.55
CA LEU A 233 -7.13 10.86 17.89
C LEU A 233 -7.49 10.15 16.58
N PRO A 234 -8.79 9.85 16.34
CA PRO A 234 -9.29 9.55 15.01
C PRO A 234 -9.05 10.72 14.05
N ILE A 235 -8.94 10.44 12.75
CA ILE A 235 -8.53 11.45 11.75
C ILE A 235 -9.42 12.69 11.74
N GLN A 236 -10.73 12.56 11.96
CA GLN A 236 -11.63 13.71 12.00
C GLN A 236 -11.33 14.63 13.20
N GLN A 237 -11.04 14.06 14.37
CA GLN A 237 -10.68 14.82 15.58
C GLN A 237 -9.26 15.41 15.46
N GLU A 238 -8.34 14.67 14.84
CA GLU A 238 -7.01 15.16 14.48
C GLU A 238 -7.12 16.40 13.59
N LEU A 239 -7.94 16.35 12.53
CA LEU A 239 -8.21 17.47 11.65
C LEU A 239 -8.95 18.62 12.34
N ALA A 240 -9.74 18.37 13.38
CA ALA A 240 -10.35 19.43 14.20
C ALA A 240 -9.36 20.11 15.14
N THR A 241 -8.26 19.42 15.48
CA THR A 241 -7.24 19.88 16.43
C THR A 241 -6.16 20.68 15.70
N ARG A 242 -6.12 22.00 15.92
CA ARG A 242 -5.19 22.88 15.21
C ARG A 242 -3.72 22.53 15.46
N ALA A 243 -3.36 22.16 16.69
CA ALA A 243 -2.00 21.75 17.01
C ALA A 243 -1.56 20.53 16.19
N ALA A 244 -2.42 19.51 16.04
CA ALA A 244 -2.14 18.33 15.23
C ALA A 244 -1.94 18.71 13.75
N ARG A 245 -2.79 19.60 13.22
CA ARG A 245 -2.62 20.11 11.85
C ARG A 245 -1.32 20.89 11.66
N LYS A 246 -0.88 21.69 12.63
CA LYS A 246 0.41 22.40 12.58
C LYS A 246 1.58 21.41 12.54
N ILE A 247 1.54 20.35 13.33
CA ILE A 247 2.58 19.29 13.32
C ILE A 247 2.63 18.63 11.93
N TRP A 248 1.47 18.25 11.38
CA TRP A 248 1.41 17.65 10.05
C TRP A 248 1.91 18.59 8.96
N ALA A 249 1.51 19.86 9.00
CA ALA A 249 2.00 20.90 8.09
C ALA A 249 3.51 21.07 8.15
N GLY A 250 4.10 20.98 9.34
CA GLY A 250 5.54 20.99 9.56
C GLY A 250 6.23 19.82 8.87
N CYS A 251 5.77 18.59 9.11
CA CYS A 251 6.31 17.40 8.45
C CYS A 251 6.19 17.47 6.92
N ILE A 252 5.06 17.95 6.39
CA ILE A 252 4.87 18.12 4.94
C ILE A 252 5.84 19.16 4.38
N THR A 253 6.05 20.29 5.07
CA THR A 253 6.98 21.34 4.65
C THR A 253 8.40 20.77 4.51
N GLU A 254 8.91 20.10 5.55
CA GLU A 254 10.24 19.46 5.52
C GLU A 254 10.35 18.44 4.39
N ALA A 255 9.34 17.57 4.23
CA ALA A 255 9.33 16.57 3.18
C ALA A 255 9.35 17.20 1.78
N LEU A 256 8.56 18.25 1.55
CA LEU A 256 8.53 18.94 0.25
C LEU A 256 9.85 19.65 -0.07
N ASP A 257 10.51 20.23 0.93
CA ASP A 257 11.83 20.86 0.74
C ASP A 257 12.89 19.82 0.38
N ILE A 258 12.89 18.66 1.07
CA ILE A 258 13.75 17.53 0.74
C ILE A 258 13.44 16.98 -0.66
N TYR A 259 12.17 16.80 -1.01
CA TYR A 259 11.77 16.29 -2.32
C TYR A 259 12.23 17.25 -3.43
N ARG A 260 12.06 18.57 -3.24
CA ARG A 260 12.50 19.57 -4.22
C ARG A 260 14.01 19.48 -4.46
N ALA A 261 14.81 19.34 -3.41
CA ALA A 261 16.26 19.21 -3.52
C ALA A 261 16.69 17.91 -4.23
N ASN A 262 15.84 16.88 -4.20
CA ASN A 262 16.05 15.58 -4.84
C ASN A 262 15.38 15.45 -6.22
N GLY A 263 14.75 16.51 -6.75
CA GLY A 263 14.05 16.47 -8.03
C GLY A 263 12.75 15.64 -8.03
N ILE A 264 12.26 15.26 -6.85
CA ILE A 264 11.05 14.45 -6.69
C ILE A 264 9.81 15.35 -6.81
N ASN A 265 8.91 14.99 -7.73
CA ASN A 265 7.66 15.72 -7.97
C ASN A 265 6.46 14.87 -7.51
N PRO A 266 5.97 15.05 -6.26
CA PRO A 266 4.88 14.25 -5.73
C PRO A 266 3.55 14.53 -6.46
N VAL A 267 2.82 13.46 -6.79
CA VAL A 267 1.50 13.53 -7.42
C VAL A 267 0.44 13.77 -6.35
N SER A 268 -0.35 14.83 -6.50
CA SER A 268 -1.40 15.16 -5.53
C SER A 268 -2.64 14.29 -5.68
N PHE A 269 -3.11 13.75 -4.55
CA PHE A 269 -4.38 13.05 -4.42
C PHE A 269 -5.45 13.89 -3.72
N LEU A 270 -5.16 15.17 -3.45
CA LEU A 270 -6.08 16.08 -2.80
C LEU A 270 -7.28 16.43 -3.71
N PRO A 271 -8.46 16.72 -3.13
CA PRO A 271 -9.61 17.18 -3.90
C PRO A 271 -9.27 18.36 -4.82
N TYR A 272 -9.90 18.40 -5.99
CA TYR A 272 -9.75 19.47 -6.99
C TYR A 272 -8.32 19.65 -7.54
N GLY A 273 -7.44 18.67 -7.35
CA GLY A 273 -6.06 18.75 -7.83
C GLY A 273 -5.22 19.78 -7.09
N ILE A 274 -5.58 20.12 -5.85
CA ILE A 274 -4.82 21.06 -5.02
C ILE A 274 -3.37 20.57 -4.91
N PRO A 275 -2.35 21.37 -5.28
CA PRO A 275 -0.95 20.98 -5.13
C PRO A 275 -0.57 20.79 -3.65
N TYR A 276 0.29 19.81 -3.36
CA TYR A 276 0.78 19.60 -1.99
C TYR A 276 1.53 20.80 -1.41
N THR A 277 2.11 21.66 -2.25
CA THR A 277 2.79 22.89 -1.82
C THR A 277 1.86 23.87 -1.10
N VAL A 278 0.54 23.79 -1.31
CA VAL A 278 -0.46 24.63 -0.64
C VAL A 278 -0.99 23.98 0.65
N LEU A 279 -0.82 22.67 0.80
CA LEU A 279 -1.40 21.90 1.92
C LEU A 279 -0.91 22.38 3.30
N PRO A 280 0.40 22.65 3.55
CA PRO A 280 0.85 23.18 4.85
C PRO A 280 0.12 24.46 5.25
N THR A 281 -0.06 25.38 4.30
CA THR A 281 -0.76 26.65 4.54
C THR A 281 -2.22 26.42 4.91
N ILE A 282 -2.92 25.52 4.21
CA ILE A 282 -4.32 25.15 4.51
C ILE A 282 -4.41 24.56 5.92
N LEU A 283 -3.54 23.61 6.26
CA LEU A 283 -3.53 22.94 7.57
C LEU A 283 -3.27 23.92 8.72
N ALA A 284 -2.41 24.92 8.50
CA ALA A 284 -2.06 25.94 9.49
C ALA A 284 -3.18 26.96 9.76
N LEU A 285 -4.24 27.00 8.95
CA LEU A 285 -5.34 27.95 9.12
C LEU A 285 -6.06 27.80 10.48
N PRO A 286 -6.57 28.91 11.04
CA PRO A 286 -7.55 28.85 12.12
C PRO A 286 -8.77 28.00 11.77
N ASN A 287 -9.38 27.35 12.77
CA ASN A 287 -10.48 26.40 12.57
C ASN A 287 -11.63 26.95 11.70
N PHE A 288 -12.01 28.22 11.91
CA PHE A 288 -13.11 28.85 11.16
C PHE A 288 -12.82 29.03 9.66
N LEU A 289 -11.54 29.11 9.26
CA LEU A 289 -11.13 29.14 7.85
C LEU A 289 -10.84 27.75 7.28
N PHE A 290 -10.36 26.83 8.13
CA PHE A 290 -10.03 25.46 7.73
C PHE A 290 -11.28 24.63 7.40
N PHE A 291 -12.29 24.64 8.27
CA PHE A 291 -13.43 23.73 8.15
C PHE A 291 -14.21 23.86 6.83
N PRO A 292 -14.48 25.06 6.27
CA PRO A 292 -15.12 25.18 4.96
C PRO A 292 -14.34 24.52 3.83
N ILE A 293 -13.00 24.59 3.87
CA ILE A 293 -12.11 24.02 2.84
C ILE A 293 -12.01 22.49 3.01
N ALA A 294 -11.96 22.03 4.25
CA ALA A 294 -11.75 20.62 4.59
C ALA A 294 -13.03 19.77 4.55
N THR A 295 -14.18 20.30 4.15
CA THR A 295 -15.49 19.62 4.20
C THR A 295 -15.46 18.18 3.67
N LYS A 296 -14.76 17.94 2.55
CA LYS A 296 -14.59 16.59 1.97
C LYS A 296 -13.64 15.70 2.78
N MET A 297 -12.59 16.26 3.38
CA MET A 297 -11.69 15.53 4.31
C MET A 297 -12.40 15.21 5.63
N LEU A 298 -13.34 16.05 6.08
CA LEU A 298 -14.12 15.84 7.30
C LEU A 298 -15.31 14.87 7.13
N SER A 299 -15.65 14.54 5.88
CA SER A 299 -16.69 13.55 5.54
C SER A 299 -16.22 12.10 5.71
N ILE A 300 -15.00 11.89 6.18
CA ILE A 300 -14.45 10.58 6.55
C ILE A 300 -15.17 10.06 7.82
N ASP A 301 -15.28 8.73 7.97
CA ASP A 301 -15.88 8.11 9.17
C ASP A 301 -15.22 8.70 10.44
N PRO A 302 -16.01 9.24 11.40
CA PRO A 302 -15.50 9.80 12.66
C PRO A 302 -14.62 8.85 13.49
N ARG A 303 -14.74 7.54 13.27
CA ARG A 303 -13.96 6.49 13.95
C ARG A 303 -12.75 6.04 13.16
N ALA A 304 -12.52 6.56 11.96
CA ALA A 304 -11.39 6.17 11.14
C ALA A 304 -10.07 6.56 11.81
N THR A 305 -9.24 5.55 12.07
CA THR A 305 -7.90 5.65 12.66
C THR A 305 -6.86 5.28 11.61
N SER A 306 -5.60 5.68 11.85
CA SER A 306 -4.50 5.29 10.98
C SER A 306 -4.04 3.85 11.21
N SER A 307 -3.35 3.26 10.24
CA SER A 307 -2.74 1.92 10.44
C SER A 307 -1.73 1.91 11.59
N MET A 308 -1.00 3.00 11.79
CA MET A 308 -0.03 3.15 12.88
C MET A 308 -0.72 3.24 14.25
N TYR A 309 -1.88 3.88 14.32
CA TYR A 309 -2.72 3.87 15.52
C TYR A 309 -3.11 2.44 15.91
N GLU A 310 -3.60 1.64 14.95
CA GLU A 310 -3.97 0.25 15.24
C GLU A 310 -2.75 -0.63 15.56
N ASP A 311 -1.56 -0.29 15.08
CA ASP A 311 -0.34 -0.97 15.48
C ASP A 311 -0.01 -0.71 16.95
N LEU A 312 0.06 0.56 17.37
CA LEU A 312 0.32 0.90 18.77
C LEU A 312 -0.77 0.39 19.72
N ARG A 313 -2.04 0.53 19.34
CA ARG A 313 -3.19 0.03 20.13
C ARG A 313 -3.09 -1.47 20.40
N HIS A 314 -2.62 -2.23 19.42
CA HIS A 314 -2.40 -3.67 19.54
C HIS A 314 -0.96 -4.03 19.98
N LYS A 315 -0.17 -3.05 20.43
CA LYS A 315 1.21 -3.23 20.92
C LYS A 315 2.14 -3.92 19.91
N ARG A 316 1.94 -3.59 18.63
CA ARG A 316 2.76 -4.06 17.51
C ARG A 316 3.77 -2.99 17.13
N THR A 317 4.88 -3.43 16.54
CA THR A 317 5.80 -2.51 15.88
C THR A 317 5.12 -1.81 14.72
N THR A 318 5.42 -0.53 14.57
CA THR A 318 4.89 0.36 13.54
C THR A 318 5.80 0.39 12.31
N GLU A 319 5.36 1.09 11.28
CA GLU A 319 6.15 1.36 10.07
C GLU A 319 6.76 2.77 10.08
N ILE A 320 6.98 3.36 11.26
CA ILE A 320 7.48 4.74 11.42
C ILE A 320 8.78 5.02 10.64
N ASP A 321 9.69 4.03 10.60
CA ASP A 321 10.95 4.13 9.88
C ASP A 321 10.78 4.20 8.36
N TYR A 322 9.66 3.72 7.83
CA TYR A 322 9.32 3.73 6.41
C TYR A 322 8.37 4.87 6.02
N ILE A 323 7.90 5.65 7.01
CA ILE A 323 7.04 6.82 6.81
C ILE A 323 7.86 8.10 7.09
N GLN A 324 7.88 8.61 8.32
CA GLN A 324 8.72 9.76 8.67
C GLN A 324 10.20 9.43 8.55
N GLY A 325 10.61 8.21 8.91
CA GLY A 325 11.99 7.78 8.77
C GLY A 325 12.50 7.82 7.32
N GLN A 326 11.62 7.65 6.33
CA GLN A 326 11.97 7.81 4.92
C GLN A 326 12.35 9.25 4.59
N VAL A 327 11.59 10.23 5.09
CA VAL A 327 11.89 11.66 4.89
C VAL A 327 13.24 12.00 5.54
N VAL A 328 13.46 11.53 6.77
CA VAL A 328 14.71 11.74 7.51
C VAL A 328 15.90 11.13 6.77
N ARG A 329 15.77 9.89 6.28
CA ARG A 329 16.83 9.20 5.53
C ARG A 329 17.20 9.95 4.25
N LEU A 330 16.19 10.28 3.43
CA LEU A 330 16.39 11.00 2.18
C LEU A 330 17.01 12.39 2.39
N GLY A 331 16.61 13.09 3.47
CA GLY A 331 17.23 14.35 3.87
C GLY A 331 18.72 14.18 4.17
N LYS A 332 19.06 13.20 5.03
CA LYS A 332 20.44 12.93 5.45
C LYS A 332 21.36 12.57 4.28
N GLU A 333 20.88 11.76 3.34
CA GLU A 333 21.62 11.38 2.13
C GLU A 333 22.03 12.60 1.28
N ASN A 334 21.33 13.72 1.42
CA ASN A 334 21.55 14.96 0.66
C ASN A 334 22.00 16.15 1.53
N GLY A 335 22.43 15.89 2.77
CA GLY A 335 22.87 16.95 3.69
C GLY A 335 21.76 17.92 4.14
N LEU A 336 20.50 17.48 4.09
CA LEU A 336 19.33 18.21 4.58
C LEU A 336 18.82 17.61 5.89
N HIS A 337 18.08 18.41 6.65
CA HIS A 337 17.52 18.01 7.94
C HIS A 337 15.99 18.10 7.92
N ALA A 338 15.35 17.18 8.65
CA ALA A 338 13.91 17.15 8.88
C ALA A 338 13.62 17.04 10.39
N PRO A 339 13.96 18.06 11.20
CA PRO A 339 13.92 17.98 12.66
C PRO A 339 12.54 17.61 13.23
N ILE A 340 11.44 18.06 12.62
CA ILE A 340 10.08 17.70 13.05
C ILE A 340 9.85 16.22 12.80
N CYS A 341 10.17 15.74 11.59
CA CYS A 341 10.06 14.31 11.28
C CYS A 341 10.93 13.46 12.20
N GLU A 342 12.17 13.88 12.48
CA GLU A 342 13.09 13.20 13.41
C GLU A 342 12.50 13.09 14.82
N ARG A 343 11.91 14.19 15.33
CA ARG A 343 11.30 14.19 16.66
C ARG A 343 10.05 13.31 16.71
N ILE A 344 9.22 13.32 15.67
CA ILE A 344 8.05 12.43 15.58
C ILE A 344 8.47 10.97 15.54
N VAL A 345 9.53 10.61 14.79
CA VAL A 345 10.10 9.26 14.81
C VAL A 345 10.53 8.87 16.22
N ALA A 346 11.25 9.74 16.92
CA ALA A 346 11.73 9.48 18.27
C ALA A 346 10.58 9.26 19.27
N LEU A 347 9.51 10.05 19.18
CA LEU A 347 8.32 9.92 20.02
C LEU A 347 7.59 8.60 19.78
N VAL A 348 7.37 8.21 18.52
CA VAL A 348 6.70 6.93 18.22
C VAL A 348 7.53 5.76 18.73
N LYS A 349 8.85 5.79 18.54
CA LYS A 349 9.75 4.74 19.06
C LYS A 349 9.75 4.66 20.59
N GLU A 350 9.53 5.77 21.27
CA GLU A 350 9.37 5.77 22.73
C GLU A 350 8.04 5.10 23.13
N GLU A 351 6.94 5.41 22.45
CA GLU A 351 5.64 4.77 22.70
C GLU A 351 5.66 3.26 22.38
N GLU A 352 6.38 2.85 21.33
CA GLU A 352 6.62 1.43 21.04
C GLU A 352 7.35 0.72 22.18
N ARG A 353 8.35 1.37 22.81
CA ARG A 353 9.10 0.81 23.94
C ARG A 353 8.24 0.68 25.20
N LYS A 354 7.40 1.68 25.48
CA LYS A 354 6.47 1.65 26.62
C LYS A 354 5.44 0.54 26.47
N ALA A 355 4.99 0.26 25.24
CA ALA A 355 3.97 -0.73 24.93
C ALA A 355 2.65 -0.53 25.71
N GLU A 356 2.31 0.74 25.96
CA GLU A 356 1.14 1.15 26.73
C GLU A 356 -0.11 1.33 25.84
N GLY A 357 0.06 1.48 24.52
CA GLY A 357 -1.05 1.72 23.58
C GLY A 357 -0.93 3.08 22.87
N VAL A 358 -2.06 3.77 22.72
CA VAL A 358 -2.19 5.04 21.98
C VAL A 358 -2.64 6.17 22.90
N GLY A 359 -2.34 7.42 22.53
CA GLY A 359 -2.96 8.60 23.13
C GLY A 359 -2.37 9.10 24.44
N HIS A 360 -1.10 8.78 24.72
CA HIS A 360 -0.42 9.28 25.92
C HIS A 360 0.11 10.71 25.78
N LEU A 361 0.09 11.27 24.57
CA LEU A 361 0.53 12.65 24.30
C LEU A 361 -0.61 13.48 23.73
N THR A 362 -0.73 14.74 24.12
CA THR A 362 -1.63 15.67 23.43
C THR A 362 -0.93 16.32 22.24
N ALA A 363 -1.70 16.77 21.25
CA ALA A 363 -1.14 17.49 20.12
C ALA A 363 -0.42 18.79 20.54
N ASP A 364 -0.93 19.50 21.54
CA ASP A 364 -0.30 20.71 22.07
C ASP A 364 1.04 20.38 22.74
N ASN A 365 1.11 19.33 23.57
CA ASN A 365 2.38 18.89 24.17
C ASN A 365 3.43 18.50 23.12
N ILE A 366 3.02 17.83 22.05
CA ILE A 366 3.94 17.49 20.95
C ILE A 366 4.40 18.77 20.25
N LEU A 367 3.48 19.70 19.94
CA LEU A 367 3.80 20.95 19.25
C LEU A 367 4.76 21.83 20.07
N ASP A 368 4.51 21.98 21.37
CA ASP A 368 5.37 22.74 22.28
C ASP A 368 6.79 22.14 22.33
N ALA A 369 6.90 20.80 22.33
CA ALA A 369 8.16 20.09 22.36
C ALA A 369 8.95 20.14 21.03
N LEU A 370 8.33 20.61 19.95
CA LEU A 370 8.95 20.75 18.63
C LEU A 370 9.61 22.13 18.41
N GLU A 371 9.48 23.07 19.36
CA GLU A 371 9.97 24.46 19.23
C GLU A 371 9.56 25.12 17.89
N LEU A 372 8.39 24.72 17.37
CA LEU A 372 7.89 25.19 16.09
C LEU A 372 7.34 26.60 16.20
N ILE A 373 8.23 27.57 15.93
CA ILE A 373 8.05 29.01 15.67
C ILE A 373 6.67 29.58 16.03
#